data_AF-A6FHG8-F1
#
_entry.id   AF-A6FHG8-F1
#
_cell.length_a   1.000
_cell.length_b   1.000
_cell.length_c   1.000
_cell.angle_alpha   90.00
_cell.angle_beta   90.00
_cell.angle_gamma   90.00
#
_symmetry.space_group_name_H-M   'P 1'
#
loop_
_entity.id
_entity.type
_entity.pdbx_description
1 polymer ?
#
loop_
_entity_poly.entity_id
_entity_poly.type
_entity_poly.pdbx_seq_one_letter_code
_entity_poly.pdbx_strand_id
1 'polypeptide(L)'
;MSQALPYMKLIKHDSIRKHKALNKQYEYILHEYEFKRHFVSVFDGWLCREDYYKLLVSVGKEEQQNRNTVMHAFSMSLANEYELLNFNCDYSNNELFFKRFESIEEINQHMSIQPTYGEFEFSVLIPELDAWYVAGDEDTHSFILKDLSKVEILSNIARKYGLFLFSDT
;
A
#
# COMPACT_ATOMS: atom_id res chain seq x y z
N MET A 1 11.93 -14.33 18.65
CA MET A 1 11.39 -13.40 19.66
C MET A 1 11.16 -12.07 18.94
N SER A 2 9.91 -11.79 18.56
CA SER A 2 9.56 -10.58 17.81
C SER A 2 9.65 -9.36 18.75
N GLN A 3 10.54 -8.42 18.43
CA GLN A 3 10.59 -7.13 19.11
C GLN A 3 9.42 -6.29 18.58
N ALA A 4 8.37 -6.16 19.37
CA ALA A 4 7.29 -5.22 19.10
C ALA A 4 7.86 -3.80 19.05
N LEU A 5 7.67 -3.11 17.92
CA LEU A 5 8.02 -1.69 17.76
C LEU A 5 7.25 -0.86 18.81
N PRO A 6 7.87 0.06 19.58
CA PRO A 6 7.32 0.50 20.86
C PRO A 6 6.21 1.57 20.82
N TYR A 7 5.71 2.01 19.66
CA TYR A 7 4.97 3.28 19.59
C TYR A 7 3.66 3.15 18.83
N MET A 8 2.68 2.49 19.44
CA MET A 8 1.55 2.02 18.66
C MET A 8 0.33 1.71 19.55
N LYS A 9 -0.61 2.66 19.78
CA LYS A 9 -1.89 2.38 20.47
C LYS A 9 -2.86 1.54 19.63
N LEU A 10 -3.46 0.52 20.23
CA LEU A 10 -4.60 -0.19 19.63
C LEU A 10 -5.84 0.72 19.62
N ILE A 11 -6.61 0.71 18.54
CA ILE A 11 -7.95 1.30 18.49
C ILE A 11 -8.87 0.44 19.37
N LYS A 12 -8.81 0.62 20.70
CA LYS A 12 -9.84 0.10 21.60
C LYS A 12 -11.04 1.05 21.73
N HIS A 13 -10.98 2.24 21.13
CA HIS A 13 -11.91 3.34 21.47
C HIS A 13 -12.62 4.06 20.31
N ASP A 14 -12.36 3.75 19.02
CA ASP A 14 -13.36 4.12 18.01
C ASP A 14 -14.58 3.20 18.21
N SER A 15 -15.79 3.78 18.19
CA SER A 15 -17.02 3.06 18.57
C SER A 15 -17.09 1.67 17.92
N ILE A 16 -17.53 0.66 18.67
CA ILE A 16 -17.72 -0.73 18.19
C ILE A 16 -18.35 -0.78 16.79
N ARG A 17 -19.23 0.18 16.47
CA ARG A 17 -19.86 0.34 15.17
C ARG A 17 -18.88 0.63 14.02
N LYS A 18 -17.89 1.52 14.20
CA LYS A 18 -16.85 1.83 13.19
C LYS A 18 -15.96 0.61 12.97
N HIS A 19 -15.54 -0.07 14.03
CA HIS A 19 -14.74 -1.28 13.95
C HIS A 19 -15.46 -2.41 13.20
N LYS A 20 -16.74 -2.65 13.50
CA LYS A 20 -17.57 -3.63 12.76
C LYS A 20 -17.75 -3.26 11.29
N ALA A 21 -17.92 -1.97 10.98
CA ALA A 21 -18.04 -1.51 9.60
C ALA A 21 -16.74 -1.76 8.81
N LEU A 22 -15.58 -1.42 9.39
CA LEU A 22 -14.28 -1.69 8.78
C LEU A 22 -14.01 -3.18 8.62
N ASN A 23 -14.33 -4.00 9.63
CA ASN A 23 -14.22 -5.47 9.51
C ASN A 23 -15.05 -5.98 8.34
N LYS A 24 -16.32 -5.57 8.20
CA LYS A 24 -17.15 -5.98 7.07
C LYS A 24 -16.60 -5.46 5.73
N GLN A 25 -16.07 -4.24 5.71
CA GLN A 25 -15.50 -3.64 4.51
C GLN A 25 -14.31 -4.48 4.00
N TYR A 26 -13.42 -4.87 4.92
CA TYR A 26 -12.16 -5.54 4.63
C TYR A 26 -12.12 -7.05 4.95
N GLU A 27 -13.27 -7.68 5.26
CA GLU A 27 -13.36 -9.11 5.61
C GLU A 27 -12.71 -10.01 4.56
N TYR A 28 -12.68 -9.52 3.33
CA TYR A 28 -12.10 -10.18 2.20
C TYR A 28 -10.59 -10.44 2.30
N ILE A 29 -9.88 -9.67 3.12
CA ILE A 29 -8.46 -9.89 3.43
C ILE A 29 -8.27 -11.26 4.11
N LEU A 30 -9.26 -11.73 4.86
CA LEU A 30 -9.20 -12.99 5.61
C LEU A 30 -9.55 -14.22 4.75
N HIS A 31 -10.13 -14.00 3.57
CA HIS A 31 -10.79 -15.05 2.80
C HIS A 31 -10.16 -15.28 1.41
N GLU A 32 -8.99 -14.70 1.14
CA GLU A 32 -8.19 -14.89 -0.08
C GLU A 32 -9.02 -14.81 -1.39
N TYR A 33 -10.07 -13.97 -1.45
CA TYR A 33 -10.86 -13.88 -2.69
C TYR A 33 -10.02 -13.27 -3.82
N GLU A 34 -10.32 -13.68 -5.06
CA GLU A 34 -9.80 -13.09 -6.29
C GLU A 34 -10.28 -11.64 -6.44
N PHE A 35 -9.55 -10.69 -5.86
CA PHE A 35 -9.73 -9.29 -6.17
C PHE A 35 -8.85 -8.85 -7.32
N LYS A 36 -9.39 -7.93 -8.12
CA LYS A 36 -8.60 -7.23 -9.12
C LYS A 36 -7.55 -6.40 -8.42
N ARG A 37 -6.29 -6.78 -8.66
CA ARG A 37 -5.13 -5.99 -8.29
C ARG A 37 -4.88 -4.95 -9.37
N HIS A 38 -4.66 -3.73 -8.91
CA HIS A 38 -4.12 -2.65 -9.71
C HIS A 38 -2.72 -2.35 -9.24
N PHE A 39 -1.82 -2.08 -10.17
CA PHE A 39 -0.42 -1.83 -9.89
C PHE A 39 -0.13 -0.38 -10.25
N VAL A 40 0.60 0.29 -9.37
CA VAL A 40 1.20 1.59 -9.65
C VAL A 40 2.69 1.41 -9.78
N SER A 41 3.27 1.88 -10.88
CA SER A 41 4.68 1.65 -11.19
C SER A 41 5.29 2.85 -11.90
N VAL A 42 6.62 2.93 -11.86
CA VAL A 42 7.41 3.81 -12.73
C VAL A 42 7.41 3.32 -14.19
N PHE A 43 6.92 2.10 -14.46
CA PHE A 43 6.84 1.50 -15.78
C PHE A 43 5.39 1.45 -16.31
N ASP A 44 5.22 1.64 -17.62
CA ASP A 44 3.92 1.55 -18.31
C ASP A 44 3.53 0.08 -18.57
N GLY A 45 3.36 -0.68 -17.48
CA GLY A 45 3.02 -2.10 -17.48
C GLY A 45 4.18 -3.01 -17.08
N TRP A 46 3.91 -4.32 -17.18
CA TRP A 46 4.89 -5.35 -16.83
C TRP A 46 6.09 -5.35 -17.78
N LEU A 47 7.30 -5.43 -17.20
CA LEU A 47 8.52 -5.47 -17.98
C LEU A 47 8.68 -6.82 -18.69
N CYS A 48 9.06 -6.76 -19.97
CA CYS A 48 9.56 -7.94 -20.66
C CYS A 48 10.94 -8.34 -20.09
N ARG A 49 11.39 -9.56 -20.42
CA ARG A 49 12.67 -10.06 -19.94
C ARG A 49 13.84 -9.15 -20.33
N GLU A 50 13.83 -8.63 -21.55
CA GLU A 50 14.87 -7.75 -22.06
C GLU A 50 14.93 -6.42 -21.30
N ASP A 51 13.76 -5.86 -20.95
CA ASP A 51 13.66 -4.59 -20.24
C ASP A 51 13.95 -4.75 -18.74
N TYR A 52 13.58 -5.88 -18.15
CA TYR A 52 13.90 -6.22 -16.76
C TYR A 52 15.40 -6.04 -16.46
N TYR A 53 16.28 -6.64 -17.27
CA TYR A 53 17.73 -6.53 -17.03
C TYR A 53 18.26 -5.11 -17.20
N LYS A 54 17.70 -4.35 -18.14
CA LYS A 54 18.13 -2.97 -18.41
C LYS A 54 17.65 -2.01 -17.34
N LEU A 55 16.41 -2.15 -16.92
CA LEU A 55 15.71 -1.17 -16.10
C LEU A 55 15.77 -1.48 -14.60
N LEU A 56 15.93 -2.74 -14.20
CA LEU A 56 15.98 -3.13 -12.78
C LEU A 56 17.38 -3.63 -12.37
N VAL A 57 18.04 -4.45 -13.19
CA VAL A 57 19.34 -5.04 -12.80
C VAL A 57 20.53 -4.10 -13.04
N SER A 58 20.50 -3.34 -14.14
CA SER A 58 21.62 -2.47 -14.55
C SER A 58 21.37 -0.99 -14.21
N VAL A 59 20.42 -0.70 -13.33
CA VAL A 59 20.02 0.67 -12.97
C VAL A 59 21.11 1.36 -12.16
N GLY A 60 21.40 2.62 -12.50
CA GLY A 60 22.32 3.45 -11.73
C GLY A 60 21.71 3.84 -10.37
N LYS A 61 22.56 4.07 -9.37
CA LYS A 61 22.11 4.48 -8.02
C LYS A 61 21.27 5.77 -8.04
N GLU A 62 21.65 6.73 -8.88
CA GLU A 62 20.94 8.01 -9.01
C GLU A 62 19.53 7.81 -9.58
N GLU A 63 19.40 6.98 -10.60
CA GLU A 63 18.10 6.64 -11.20
C GLU A 63 17.21 5.88 -10.19
N GLN A 64 17.76 4.90 -9.47
CA GLN A 64 17.01 4.19 -8.43
C GLN A 64 16.56 5.15 -7.31
N GLN A 65 17.44 6.08 -6.90
CA GLN A 65 17.09 7.08 -5.89
C GLN A 65 15.97 8.02 -6.37
N ASN A 66 15.99 8.42 -7.65
CA ASN A 66 14.92 9.21 -8.24
C ASN A 66 13.58 8.45 -8.23
N ARG A 67 13.58 7.17 -8.62
CA ARG A 67 12.38 6.31 -8.58
C ARG A 67 11.84 6.14 -7.18
N ASN A 68 12.70 5.84 -6.20
CA ASN A 68 12.33 5.76 -4.80
C ASN A 68 11.69 7.07 -4.32
N THR A 69 12.26 8.21 -4.72
CA THR A 69 11.74 9.55 -4.36
C THR A 69 10.35 9.78 -4.93
N VAL A 70 10.11 9.42 -6.20
CA VAL A 70 8.80 9.56 -6.85
C VAL A 70 7.76 8.65 -6.22
N MET A 71 8.09 7.36 -6.00
CA MET A 71 7.18 6.40 -5.37
C MET A 71 6.84 6.80 -3.93
N HIS A 72 7.83 7.29 -3.18
CA HIS A 72 7.60 7.80 -1.83
C HIS A 72 6.74 9.07 -1.84
N ALA A 73 6.98 10.00 -2.76
CA ALA A 73 6.16 11.21 -2.89
C ALA A 73 4.70 10.89 -3.25
N PHE A 74 4.47 9.90 -4.11
CA PHE A 74 3.14 9.38 -4.41
C PHE A 74 2.48 8.80 -3.15
N SER A 75 3.17 7.92 -2.42
CA SER A 75 2.70 7.36 -1.14
C SER A 75 2.32 8.45 -0.12
N MET A 76 3.17 9.46 0.05
CA MET A 76 2.90 10.57 0.96
C MET A 76 1.77 11.47 0.48
N SER A 77 1.50 11.55 -0.83
CA SER A 77 0.33 12.26 -1.34
C SER A 77 -0.97 11.62 -0.87
N LEU A 78 -1.04 10.28 -0.87
CA LEU A 78 -2.19 9.53 -0.36
C LEU A 78 -2.36 9.74 1.14
N ALA A 79 -1.26 9.70 1.90
CA ALA A 79 -1.26 9.94 3.34
C ALA A 79 -1.75 11.35 3.74
N ASN A 80 -1.53 12.35 2.89
CA ASN A 80 -1.97 13.72 3.14
C ASN A 80 -3.45 13.94 2.77
N GLU A 81 -3.99 13.15 1.83
CA GLU A 81 -5.36 13.32 1.32
C GLU A 81 -6.37 12.37 2.00
N TYR A 82 -5.93 11.19 2.45
CA TYR A 82 -6.79 10.13 2.96
C TYR A 82 -6.35 9.62 4.33
N GLU A 83 -7.31 9.08 5.10
CA GLU A 83 -6.98 8.29 6.29
C GLU A 83 -6.28 6.99 5.88
N LEU A 84 -5.08 6.77 6.43
CA LEU A 84 -4.39 5.48 6.35
C LEU A 84 -4.56 4.72 7.65
N LEU A 85 -4.91 3.44 7.55
CA LEU A 85 -4.96 2.53 8.69
C LEU A 85 -3.94 1.42 8.51
N ASN A 86 -3.12 1.19 9.54
CA ASN A 86 -2.42 -0.07 9.69
C ASN A 86 -3.42 -1.14 10.18
N PHE A 87 -3.19 -2.40 9.89
CA PHE A 87 -4.06 -3.48 10.33
C PHE A 87 -3.28 -4.76 10.66
N ASN A 88 -3.89 -5.63 11.46
CA ASN A 88 -3.42 -6.99 11.71
C ASN A 88 -4.58 -7.97 11.54
N CYS A 89 -4.28 -9.17 11.07
CA CYS A 89 -5.25 -10.25 10.93
C CYS A 89 -5.14 -11.23 12.11
N ASP A 90 -6.26 -11.56 12.72
CA ASP A 90 -6.40 -12.72 13.58
C ASP A 90 -7.24 -13.78 12.86
N TYR A 91 -6.52 -14.67 12.16
CA TYR A 91 -7.12 -15.77 11.43
C TYR A 91 -7.84 -16.79 12.32
N SER A 92 -7.50 -16.86 13.62
CA SER A 92 -8.15 -17.80 14.54
C SER A 92 -9.58 -17.36 14.87
N ASN A 93 -9.79 -16.05 14.97
CA ASN A 93 -11.08 -15.45 15.25
C ASN A 93 -11.78 -14.86 14.01
N ASN A 94 -11.12 -14.92 12.84
CA ASN A 94 -11.58 -14.30 11.61
C ASN A 94 -11.89 -12.80 11.80
N GLU A 95 -10.97 -12.08 12.45
CA GLU A 95 -11.11 -10.65 12.75
C GLU A 95 -9.90 -9.84 12.26
N LEU A 96 -10.18 -8.59 11.86
CA LEU A 96 -9.17 -7.58 11.56
C LEU A 96 -9.09 -6.55 12.69
N PHE A 97 -7.87 -6.25 13.11
CA PHE A 97 -7.56 -5.19 14.07
C PHE A 97 -6.98 -4.00 13.36
N PHE A 98 -7.68 -2.88 13.41
CA PHE A 98 -7.26 -1.64 12.76
C PHE A 98 -6.50 -0.74 13.73
N LYS A 99 -5.59 0.03 13.17
CA LYS A 99 -4.78 1.01 13.88
C LYS A 99 -4.65 2.31 13.09
N ARG A 100 -4.90 3.43 13.76
CA ARG A 100 -4.64 4.77 13.22
C ARG A 100 -3.20 5.15 13.54
N PHE A 101 -2.56 5.83 12.61
CA PHE A 101 -1.32 6.55 12.87
C PHE A 101 -1.63 7.81 13.68
N GLU A 102 -0.77 8.16 14.62
CA GLU A 102 -0.94 9.32 15.50
C GLU A 102 -0.44 10.62 14.83
N SER A 103 0.42 10.52 13.82
CA SER A 103 0.89 11.68 13.05
C SER A 103 1.34 11.32 11.64
N ILE A 104 1.52 12.35 10.81
CA ILE A 104 2.08 12.20 9.46
C ILE A 104 3.53 11.71 9.50
N GLU A 105 4.28 12.02 10.57
CA GLU A 105 5.63 11.50 10.78
C GLU A 105 5.63 9.99 11.04
N GLU A 106 4.65 9.45 11.77
CA GLU A 106 4.51 7.99 11.96
C GLU A 106 4.18 7.30 10.64
N ILE A 107 3.28 7.88 9.84
CA ILE A 107 2.98 7.39 8.48
C ILE A 107 4.25 7.42 7.64
N ASN A 108 4.94 8.57 7.63
CA ASN A 108 6.16 8.74 6.85
C ASN A 108 7.20 7.70 7.25
N GLN A 109 7.42 7.48 8.55
CA GLN A 109 8.33 6.43 9.03
C GLN A 109 7.88 5.05 8.55
N HIS A 110 6.60 4.70 8.71
CA HIS A 110 6.07 3.41 8.28
C HIS A 110 6.24 3.17 6.77
N MET A 111 6.01 4.21 5.96
CA MET A 111 6.11 4.15 4.50
C MET A 111 7.50 4.47 3.95
N SER A 112 8.46 4.85 4.82
CA SER A 112 9.88 5.10 4.47
C SER A 112 10.77 3.91 4.78
N ILE A 113 10.29 2.92 5.56
CA ILE A 113 11.07 1.72 5.88
C ILE A 113 11.30 0.96 4.57
N GLN A 114 12.49 1.12 4.00
CA GLN A 114 13.12 0.12 3.14
C GLN A 114 14.11 -0.64 4.03
N PRO A 115 14.03 -1.97 4.13
CA PRO A 115 15.22 -2.72 3.75
C PRO A 115 14.98 -4.18 3.32
N THR A 116 15.78 -4.60 2.34
CA THR A 116 16.20 -5.99 2.05
C THR A 116 15.10 -6.98 1.69
N TYR A 117 15.03 -7.30 0.40
CA TYR A 117 14.63 -8.59 -0.18
C TYR A 117 13.56 -9.37 0.60
N GLY A 118 12.29 -9.23 0.19
CA GLY A 118 11.30 -10.31 0.29
C GLY A 118 10.20 -10.18 1.34
N GLU A 119 10.05 -9.06 2.04
CA GLU A 119 8.88 -8.77 2.88
C GLU A 119 8.20 -7.48 2.38
N PHE A 120 6.87 -7.52 2.20
CA PHE A 120 6.06 -6.37 1.77
C PHE A 120 6.38 -5.14 2.64
N GLU A 121 7.04 -4.13 2.08
CA GLU A 121 7.72 -3.07 2.86
C GLU A 121 6.73 -2.22 3.69
N PHE A 122 5.48 -2.09 3.25
CA PHE A 122 4.35 -1.71 4.11
C PHE A 122 3.02 -2.18 3.53
N SER A 123 1.99 -2.19 4.37
CA SER A 123 0.63 -2.56 3.99
C SER A 123 -0.36 -1.75 4.82
N VAL A 124 -1.19 -0.95 4.15
CA VAL A 124 -2.15 -0.05 4.80
C VAL A 124 -3.51 -0.09 4.09
N LEU A 125 -4.56 0.28 4.80
CA LEU A 125 -5.91 0.41 4.26
C LEU A 125 -6.24 1.89 4.06
N ILE A 126 -7.01 2.18 3.02
CA ILE A 126 -7.53 3.50 2.70
C ILE A 126 -9.07 3.41 2.67
N PRO A 127 -9.75 3.58 3.83
CA PRO A 127 -11.20 3.37 3.96
C PRO A 127 -12.05 4.12 2.93
N GLU A 128 -11.69 5.37 2.61
CA GLU A 128 -12.41 6.24 1.68
C GLU A 128 -12.35 5.75 0.23
N LEU A 129 -11.31 4.98 -0.11
CA LEU A 129 -11.12 4.37 -1.43
C LEU A 129 -11.49 2.88 -1.45
N ASP A 130 -11.89 2.30 -0.31
CA ASP A 130 -12.09 0.86 -0.16
C ASP A 130 -10.92 0.04 -0.73
N ALA A 131 -9.71 0.48 -0.35
CA ALA A 131 -8.46 0.03 -0.95
C ALA A 131 -7.53 -0.54 0.10
N TRP A 132 -6.94 -1.68 -0.22
CA TRP A 132 -5.76 -2.19 0.47
C TRP A 132 -4.52 -1.86 -0.37
N TYR A 133 -3.67 -0.99 0.15
CA TYR A 133 -2.46 -0.49 -0.49
C TYR A 133 -1.22 -1.20 0.07
N VAL A 134 -0.43 -1.79 -0.82
CA VAL A 134 0.70 -2.65 -0.49
C VAL A 134 1.92 -2.20 -1.28
N ALA A 135 3.01 -1.93 -0.58
CA ALA A 135 4.31 -1.77 -1.22
C ALA A 135 4.75 -3.12 -1.81
N GLY A 136 5.15 -3.10 -3.07
CA GLY A 136 5.71 -4.27 -3.75
C GLY A 136 7.18 -4.06 -4.08
N ASP A 137 7.72 -5.02 -4.80
CA ASP A 137 9.09 -4.99 -5.29
C ASP A 137 9.18 -4.29 -6.67
N GLU A 138 10.41 -4.12 -7.17
CA GLU A 138 10.65 -3.76 -8.58
C GLU A 138 9.97 -2.45 -9.01
N ASP A 139 10.09 -1.42 -8.16
CA ASP A 139 9.51 -0.09 -8.38
C ASP A 139 7.98 -0.11 -8.62
N THR A 140 7.28 -1.10 -8.06
CA THR A 140 5.85 -1.34 -8.28
C THR A 140 5.12 -1.59 -6.97
N HIS A 141 4.07 -0.81 -6.69
CA HIS A 141 3.15 -1.06 -5.58
C HIS A 141 1.82 -1.58 -6.10
N SER A 142 1.00 -2.14 -5.21
CA SER A 142 -0.32 -2.68 -5.59
C SER A 142 -1.45 -2.14 -4.73
N PHE A 143 -2.62 -2.01 -5.35
CA PHE A 143 -3.90 -1.71 -4.74
C PHE A 143 -4.84 -2.87 -5.00
N ILE A 144 -5.39 -3.43 -3.93
CA ILE A 144 -6.52 -4.35 -4.00
C ILE A 144 -7.78 -3.52 -3.79
N LEU A 145 -8.57 -3.38 -4.86
CA LEU A 145 -9.79 -2.56 -4.88
C LEU A 145 -11.01 -3.43 -5.01
N LYS A 146 -12.03 -3.14 -4.19
CA LYS A 146 -13.37 -3.71 -4.35
C LYS A 146 -14.23 -2.88 -5.30
N ASP A 147 -14.08 -1.55 -5.25
CA ASP A 147 -14.81 -0.61 -6.10
C ASP A 147 -13.92 -0.08 -7.23
N LEU A 148 -14.15 -0.58 -8.45
CA LEU A 148 -13.39 -0.19 -9.64
C LEU A 148 -13.64 1.27 -10.06
N SER A 149 -14.69 1.94 -9.55
CA SER A 149 -14.89 3.37 -9.82
C SER A 149 -13.79 4.24 -9.20
N LYS A 150 -13.01 3.69 -8.24
CA LYS A 150 -11.90 4.36 -7.56
C LYS A 150 -10.59 4.31 -8.35
N VAL A 151 -10.50 3.46 -9.37
CA VAL A 151 -9.31 3.31 -10.22
C VAL A 151 -8.93 4.64 -10.87
N GLU A 152 -9.91 5.39 -11.38
CA GLU A 152 -9.64 6.67 -12.05
C GLU A 152 -9.11 7.72 -11.07
N ILE A 153 -9.52 7.68 -9.80
CA ILE A 153 -8.98 8.56 -8.76
C ILE A 153 -7.49 8.26 -8.56
N LEU A 154 -7.14 6.99 -8.34
CA LEU A 154 -5.75 6.56 -8.17
C LEU A 154 -4.91 6.85 -9.40
N SER A 155 -5.45 6.64 -10.61
CA SER A 155 -4.77 6.92 -11.87
C SER A 155 -4.45 8.42 -12.00
N ASN A 156 -5.39 9.29 -11.65
CA ASN A 156 -5.18 10.73 -11.68
C ASN A 156 -4.15 11.20 -10.64
N ILE A 157 -4.06 10.55 -9.48
CA ILE A 157 -3.01 10.84 -8.50
C ILE A 157 -1.66 10.36 -9.04
N ALA A 158 -1.57 9.11 -9.51
CA ALA A 158 -0.35 8.52 -10.07
C ALA A 158 0.25 9.37 -11.20
N ARG A 159 -0.59 9.83 -12.15
CA ARG A 159 -0.17 10.69 -13.27
C ARG A 159 0.50 12.00 -12.83
N LYS A 160 0.10 12.58 -11.68
CA LYS A 160 0.75 13.81 -11.14
C LYS A 160 2.22 13.57 -10.78
N TYR A 161 2.57 12.33 -10.47
CA TYR A 161 3.92 11.90 -10.11
C TYR A 161 4.64 11.22 -11.28
N GLY A 162 4.04 11.15 -12.47
CA GLY A 162 4.63 10.45 -13.62
C GLY A 162 4.61 8.93 -13.50
N LEU A 163 3.73 8.39 -12.66
CA LEU A 163 3.54 6.95 -12.47
C LEU A 163 2.39 6.44 -13.34
N PHE A 164 2.45 5.15 -13.65
CA PHE A 164 1.45 4.44 -14.43
C PHE A 164 0.60 3.55 -13.53
N LEU A 165 -0.69 3.45 -13.83
CA LEU A 165 -1.61 2.54 -13.15
C LEU A 165 -2.13 1.51 -14.16
N PHE A 166 -1.97 0.22 -13.88
CA PHE A 166 -2.47 -0.88 -14.72
C PHE A 166 -3.09 -1.99 -13.87
N SER A 167 -3.79 -2.94 -14.49
CA SER A 167 -4.34 -4.14 -13.82
C SER A 167 -3.60 -5.39 -14.28
N ASP A 168 -3.65 -6.46 -13.49
CA ASP A 168 -3.38 -7.79 -14.05
C ASP A 168 -4.39 -8.08 -15.17
N THR A 169 -3.89 -8.48 -16.34
CA THR A 169 -4.68 -8.88 -17.52
C THR A 169 -5.25 -10.27 -17.38
#